data_AF-A0AAD4C746-F1
#
_entry.id   AF-A0AAD4C746-F1
#
_cell.length_a   1.000
_cell.length_b   1.000
_cell.length_c   1.000
_cell.angle_alpha   90.00
_cell.angle_beta   90.00
_cell.angle_gamma   90.00
#
_symmetry.space_group_name_H-M   'P 1'
#
loop_
_entity.id
_entity.type
_entity.pdbx_description
1 polymer ?
#
loop_
_entity_poly.entity_id
_entity_poly.type
_entity_poly.pdbx_seq_one_letter_code
_entity_poly.pdbx_strand_id
1 'polypeptide(L)'
;MPQEWTTEDQKSFLKEELMAFKRIEWPMVLPGVPDSAVLTPDQIKMLADAIKLHQDQLRRWMHWHSGAGDKRSVNAKTAKIMKGLLQPKTRSRKPWEVYSKLYYTTRIQPHIEKGMSISEVNETIKEIFADKTLEVKAEVQILCDEDQKEKKKRKTSEMQSENAESNAGEAMEIDPMTLHSNIQQCGPALQRVLEHFSRKTCWSFSVLMGGLDPVDPEASHLLMGNGSLHVGKTRDGHDFSEVYPNFDAQVVEAYGEFLSRTCSE
;
A
#
# COMPACT_ATOMS: atom_id res chain seq x y z
N MET A 1 15.24 -24.67 -0.54
CA MET A 1 14.64 -25.37 0.62
C MET A 1 13.79 -24.36 1.38
N PRO A 2 12.50 -24.63 1.65
CA PRO A 2 11.66 -23.69 2.38
C PRO A 2 12.20 -23.48 3.79
N GLN A 3 12.42 -22.22 4.17
CA GLN A 3 12.90 -21.84 5.49
C GLN A 3 11.86 -22.27 6.53
N GLU A 4 12.27 -23.07 7.52
CA GLU A 4 11.38 -23.49 8.58
C GLU A 4 10.86 -22.26 9.32
N TRP A 5 9.53 -22.15 9.41
CA TRP A 5 8.83 -21.00 9.98
C TRP A 5 8.90 -20.91 11.51
N THR A 6 9.61 -21.83 12.16
CA THR A 6 9.75 -21.93 13.61
C THR A 6 11.22 -22.15 13.99
N THR A 7 11.66 -21.45 15.04
CA THR A 7 12.97 -21.66 15.66
C THR A 7 12.98 -22.93 16.51
N GLU A 8 14.16 -23.53 16.74
CA GLU A 8 14.23 -24.70 17.63
C GLU A 8 13.79 -24.41 19.06
N ASP A 9 13.98 -23.18 19.53
CA ASP A 9 13.49 -22.75 20.85
C ASP A 9 11.95 -22.72 20.90
N GLN A 10 11.29 -22.35 19.80
CA GLN A 10 9.84 -22.43 19.71
C GLN A 10 9.35 -23.88 19.64
N LYS A 11 10.07 -24.75 18.92
CA LYS A 11 9.73 -26.18 18.86
C LYS A 11 9.96 -26.88 20.21
N SER A 12 11.01 -26.52 20.94
CA SER A 12 11.27 -27.07 22.28
C SER A 12 10.21 -26.60 23.28
N PHE A 13 9.88 -25.30 23.29
CA PHE A 13 8.81 -24.74 24.11
C PHE A 13 7.46 -25.42 23.83
N LEU A 14 7.10 -25.60 22.56
CA LEU A 14 5.86 -26.30 22.19
C LEU A 14 5.88 -27.77 22.60
N LYS A 15 7.03 -28.45 22.52
CA LYS A 15 7.16 -29.83 23.01
C LYS A 15 7.01 -29.90 24.53
N GLU A 16 7.59 -28.96 25.28
CA GLU A 16 7.47 -28.88 26.74
C GLU A 16 6.03 -28.57 27.16
N GLU A 17 5.39 -27.58 26.54
CA GLU A 17 3.96 -27.26 26.75
C GLU A 17 3.05 -28.43 26.37
N LEU A 18 3.34 -29.17 25.30
CA LEU A 18 2.54 -30.32 24.89
C LEU A 18 2.77 -31.54 25.80
N MET A 19 3.95 -31.65 26.41
CA MET A 19 4.23 -32.63 27.47
C MET A 19 3.59 -32.20 28.81
N ALA A 20 3.52 -30.90 29.11
CA ALA A 20 2.75 -30.35 30.21
C ALA A 20 1.23 -30.49 29.98
N PHE A 21 0.76 -30.45 28.73
CA PHE A 21 -0.62 -30.73 28.33
C PHE A 21 -1.01 -32.19 28.59
N LYS A 22 -0.11 -33.14 28.30
CA LYS A 22 -0.27 -34.53 28.74
C LYS A 22 -0.28 -34.69 30.27
N ARG A 23 0.21 -33.67 30.99
CA ARG A 23 0.17 -33.53 32.46
C ARG A 23 -0.82 -32.47 32.94
N ILE A 24 -1.88 -32.14 32.17
CA ILE A 24 -3.09 -31.61 32.80
C ILE A 24 -3.63 -32.76 33.63
N GLU A 25 -3.15 -32.82 34.85
CA GLU A 25 -3.39 -33.88 35.80
C GLU A 25 -4.90 -33.96 36.01
N TRP A 26 -5.50 -35.07 35.57
CA TRP A 26 -6.82 -35.55 35.99
C TRP A 26 -7.18 -35.20 37.46
N PRO A 27 -6.23 -35.29 38.42
CA PRO A 27 -6.42 -34.80 39.80
C PRO A 27 -6.96 -33.38 39.98
N MET A 28 -6.75 -32.46 39.04
CA MET A 28 -7.08 -31.04 39.22
C MET A 28 -8.54 -30.70 38.90
N VAL A 29 -9.17 -31.47 38.00
CA VAL A 29 -10.60 -31.26 37.63
C VAL A 29 -11.52 -32.08 38.53
N LEU A 30 -11.08 -33.26 38.98
CA LEU A 30 -11.83 -34.16 39.85
C LEU A 30 -10.94 -34.61 41.04
N PRO A 31 -10.67 -33.73 42.02
CA PRO A 31 -9.79 -34.07 43.14
C PRO A 31 -10.36 -35.25 43.96
N GLY A 32 -9.52 -36.26 44.18
CA GLY A 32 -9.84 -37.42 45.01
C GLY A 32 -10.46 -38.63 44.30
N VAL A 33 -10.61 -38.59 42.97
CA VAL A 33 -11.04 -39.76 42.18
C VAL A 33 -9.79 -40.54 41.72
N PRO A 34 -9.65 -41.83 42.06
CA PRO A 34 -8.54 -42.65 41.55
C PRO A 34 -8.59 -42.77 40.03
N ASP A 35 -7.44 -42.75 39.35
CA ASP A 35 -7.33 -42.85 37.88
C ASP A 35 -8.01 -44.10 37.29
N SER A 36 -8.19 -45.16 38.11
CA SER A 36 -8.83 -46.41 37.73
C SER A 36 -10.34 -46.49 38.03
N ALA A 37 -10.94 -45.45 38.63
CA ALA A 37 -12.35 -45.48 39.01
C ALA A 37 -13.28 -45.20 37.82
N VAL A 38 -14.42 -45.90 37.76
CA VAL A 38 -15.47 -45.61 36.78
C VAL A 38 -16.13 -44.29 37.15
N LEU A 39 -16.03 -43.30 36.26
CA LEU A 39 -16.59 -41.97 36.47
C LEU A 39 -18.12 -42.01 36.48
N THR A 40 -18.74 -41.24 37.37
CA THR A 40 -20.18 -41.00 37.33
C THR A 40 -20.56 -40.15 36.11
N PRO A 41 -21.81 -40.20 35.62
CA PRO A 41 -22.24 -39.36 34.50
C PRO A 41 -21.99 -37.86 34.69
N ASP A 42 -22.13 -37.37 35.93
CA ASP A 42 -21.85 -35.97 36.27
C ASP A 42 -20.36 -35.63 36.18
N GLN A 43 -19.49 -36.56 36.60
CA GLN A 43 -18.03 -36.41 36.47
C GLN A 43 -17.58 -36.40 35.01
N ILE A 44 -18.17 -37.24 34.16
CA ILE A 44 -17.92 -37.25 32.71
C ILE A 44 -18.29 -35.90 32.10
N LYS A 45 -19.43 -35.33 32.49
CA LYS A 45 -19.88 -34.02 32.01
C LYS A 45 -18.93 -32.89 32.46
N MET A 46 -18.54 -32.86 33.74
CA MET A 46 -17.58 -31.88 34.25
C MET A 46 -16.23 -31.94 33.53
N LEU A 47 -15.75 -33.16 33.25
CA LEU A 47 -14.51 -33.36 32.50
C LEU A 47 -14.64 -32.84 31.06
N ALA A 48 -15.75 -33.11 30.38
CA ALA A 48 -15.99 -32.62 29.02
C ALA A 48 -16.05 -31.08 28.96
N ASP A 49 -16.70 -30.43 29.93
CA ASP A 49 -16.78 -28.97 30.03
C ASP A 49 -15.40 -28.35 30.30
N ALA A 50 -14.60 -28.95 31.18
CA ALA A 50 -13.23 -28.50 31.46
C ALA A 50 -12.31 -28.63 30.23
N ILE A 51 -12.39 -29.75 29.51
CA ILE A 51 -11.65 -29.97 28.25
C ILE A 51 -12.04 -28.88 27.24
N LYS A 52 -13.34 -28.60 27.08
CA LYS A 52 -13.82 -27.58 26.15
C LYS A 52 -13.34 -26.19 26.52
N LEU A 53 -13.45 -25.80 27.80
CA LEU A 53 -12.96 -24.52 28.30
C LEU A 53 -11.46 -24.33 28.01
N HIS A 54 -10.67 -25.39 28.23
CA HIS A 54 -9.24 -25.35 27.99
C HIS A 54 -8.90 -25.32 26.49
N GLN A 55 -9.59 -26.10 25.64
CA GLN A 55 -9.47 -25.98 24.18
C GLN A 55 -9.79 -24.56 23.70
N ASP A 56 -10.76 -23.88 24.32
CA ASP A 56 -11.08 -22.49 24.01
C ASP A 56 -10.02 -21.51 24.50
N GLN A 57 -9.37 -21.80 25.64
CA GLN A 57 -8.20 -21.04 26.11
C GLN A 57 -7.01 -21.21 25.16
N LEU A 58 -6.69 -22.44 24.75
CA LEU A 58 -5.62 -22.73 23.80
C LEU A 58 -5.90 -22.12 22.43
N ARG A 59 -7.14 -22.19 21.93
CA ARG A 59 -7.52 -21.52 20.68
C ARG A 59 -7.36 -20.01 20.77
N ARG A 60 -7.74 -19.39 21.88
CA ARG A 60 -7.50 -17.96 22.12
C ARG A 60 -6.01 -17.67 22.18
N TRP A 61 -5.25 -18.41 22.98
CA TRP A 61 -3.81 -18.25 23.12
C TRP A 61 -3.11 -18.39 21.76
N MET A 62 -3.41 -19.46 21.02
CA MET A 62 -2.93 -19.66 19.66
C MET A 62 -3.39 -18.53 18.75
N HIS A 63 -4.62 -18.02 18.82
CA HIS A 63 -5.03 -16.87 18.03
C HIS A 63 -4.20 -15.60 18.34
N TRP A 64 -3.97 -15.32 19.62
CA TRP A 64 -3.15 -14.20 20.07
C TRP A 64 -1.66 -14.36 19.71
N HIS A 65 -1.12 -15.58 19.74
CA HIS A 65 0.31 -15.84 19.57
C HIS A 65 0.72 -16.33 18.18
N SER A 66 -0.13 -17.06 17.45
CA SER A 66 -0.01 -17.23 15.99
C SER A 66 -0.13 -15.89 15.26
N GLY A 67 -0.76 -14.91 15.93
CA GLY A 67 -0.82 -13.50 15.59
C GLY A 67 0.38 -12.66 16.04
N ALA A 68 1.54 -13.21 16.40
CA ALA A 68 2.80 -12.44 16.52
C ALA A 68 3.18 -11.64 15.24
N GLY A 69 2.38 -11.77 14.18
CA GLY A 69 2.21 -10.81 13.10
C GLY A 69 1.16 -9.71 13.35
N ASP A 70 1.01 -9.15 14.55
CA ASP A 70 0.25 -7.90 14.73
C ASP A 70 0.89 -6.78 13.87
N LYS A 71 2.21 -6.88 13.68
CA LYS A 71 2.95 -6.16 12.64
C LYS A 71 2.52 -6.54 11.22
N ARG A 72 2.12 -7.77 10.88
CA ARG A 72 1.63 -8.11 9.53
C ARG A 72 0.31 -7.42 9.20
N SER A 73 -0.63 -7.29 10.15
CA SER A 73 -1.91 -6.61 9.85
C SER A 73 -1.73 -5.10 9.68
N VAL A 74 -0.91 -4.48 10.54
CA VAL A 74 -0.52 -3.07 10.42
C VAL A 74 0.32 -2.86 9.16
N ASN A 75 1.28 -3.74 8.87
CA ASN A 75 2.09 -3.67 7.65
C ASN A 75 1.25 -3.91 6.40
N ALA A 76 0.23 -4.77 6.42
CA ALA A 76 -0.66 -4.96 5.27
C ALA A 76 -1.52 -3.72 5.02
N LYS A 77 -2.04 -3.07 6.07
CA LYS A 77 -2.75 -1.80 5.95
C LYS A 77 -1.81 -0.69 5.46
N THR A 78 -0.61 -0.59 6.02
CA THR A 78 0.40 0.40 5.61
C THR A 78 0.85 0.16 4.18
N ALA A 79 1.13 -1.09 3.78
CA ALA A 79 1.46 -1.46 2.41
C ALA A 79 0.32 -1.13 1.46
N LYS A 80 -0.94 -1.38 1.84
CA LYS A 80 -2.11 -0.99 1.06
C LYS A 80 -2.24 0.53 0.92
N ILE A 81 -1.98 1.28 1.99
CA ILE A 81 -1.99 2.74 1.96
C ILE A 81 -0.87 3.25 1.05
N MET A 82 0.36 2.76 1.22
CA MET A 82 1.53 3.12 0.40
C MET A 82 1.30 2.77 -1.07
N LYS A 83 0.78 1.59 -1.36
CA LYS A 83 0.40 1.17 -2.71
C LYS A 83 -0.65 2.13 -3.31
N GLY A 84 -1.66 2.51 -2.53
CA GLY A 84 -2.65 3.49 -2.96
C GLY A 84 -2.10 4.91 -3.14
N LEU A 85 -0.96 5.25 -2.52
CA LEU A 85 -0.26 6.51 -2.72
C LEU A 85 0.63 6.49 -3.97
N LEU A 86 1.24 5.34 -4.28
CA LEU A 86 2.08 5.13 -5.47
C LEU A 86 1.26 4.94 -6.75
N GLN A 87 0.05 4.40 -6.66
CA GLN A 87 -0.81 4.31 -7.83
C GLN A 87 -1.26 5.71 -8.28
N PRO A 88 -1.12 6.06 -9.58
CA PRO A 88 -1.65 7.30 -10.11
C PRO A 88 -3.13 7.41 -9.74
N LYS A 89 -3.50 8.53 -9.09
CA LYS A 89 -4.91 8.80 -8.79
C LYS A 89 -5.64 9.09 -10.09
N THR A 90 -6.19 8.06 -10.72
CA THR A 90 -7.11 8.20 -11.84
C THR A 90 -8.38 8.89 -11.34
N ARG A 91 -8.48 10.21 -11.53
CA ARG A 91 -9.68 10.97 -11.23
C ARG A 91 -10.83 10.42 -12.08
N SER A 92 -12.02 10.30 -11.49
CA SER A 92 -13.24 10.13 -12.30
C SER A 92 -13.36 11.32 -13.24
N ARG A 93 -13.63 11.04 -14.52
CA ARG A 93 -13.89 12.09 -15.49
C ARG A 93 -15.19 12.78 -15.12
N LYS A 94 -15.20 14.10 -15.24
CA LYS A 94 -16.41 14.90 -15.04
C LYS A 94 -17.27 14.82 -16.31
N PRO A 95 -18.60 15.07 -16.22
CA PRO A 95 -19.49 14.95 -17.37
C PRO A 95 -19.02 15.71 -18.61
N TRP A 96 -18.57 16.97 -18.46
CA TRP A 96 -18.08 17.74 -19.60
C TRP A 96 -16.76 17.20 -20.20
N GLU A 97 -15.94 16.46 -19.43
CA GLU A 97 -14.72 15.80 -19.95
C GLU A 97 -15.07 14.54 -20.75
N VAL A 98 -16.14 13.84 -20.38
CA VAL A 98 -16.68 12.72 -21.17
C VAL A 98 -17.36 13.25 -22.42
N TYR A 99 -18.18 14.30 -22.28
CA TYR A 99 -18.78 15.00 -23.41
C TYR A 99 -17.72 15.49 -24.40
N SER A 100 -16.64 16.10 -23.90
CA SER A 100 -15.59 16.59 -24.78
C SER A 100 -14.89 15.50 -25.54
N LYS A 101 -14.62 14.35 -24.91
CA LYS A 101 -14.06 13.19 -25.61
C LYS A 101 -14.97 12.68 -26.74
N LEU A 102 -16.29 12.66 -26.53
CA LEU A 102 -17.24 12.09 -27.50
C LEU A 102 -17.53 13.01 -28.68
N TYR A 103 -17.66 14.32 -28.42
CA TYR A 103 -18.10 15.29 -29.41
C TYR A 103 -17.05 16.36 -29.72
N TYR A 104 -15.76 16.07 -29.50
CA TYR A 104 -14.68 17.03 -29.70
C TYR A 104 -14.72 17.61 -31.12
N THR A 105 -14.59 16.74 -32.12
CA THR A 105 -14.49 17.12 -33.53
C THR A 105 -15.76 17.76 -34.07
N THR A 106 -16.93 17.29 -33.65
CA THR A 106 -18.21 17.72 -34.23
C THR A 106 -18.81 18.95 -33.55
N ARG A 107 -18.60 19.13 -32.24
CA ARG A 107 -19.32 20.16 -31.45
C ARG A 107 -18.43 21.12 -30.67
N ILE A 108 -17.16 20.79 -30.42
CA ILE A 108 -16.30 21.62 -29.57
C ILE A 108 -15.21 22.30 -30.38
N GLN A 109 -14.56 21.56 -31.28
CA GLN A 109 -13.49 22.06 -32.14
C GLN A 109 -13.88 23.32 -32.93
N PRO A 110 -15.11 23.48 -33.46
CA PRO A 110 -15.51 24.72 -34.14
C PRO A 110 -15.51 25.97 -33.26
N HIS A 111 -15.57 25.80 -31.93
CA HIS A 111 -15.58 26.90 -30.95
C HIS A 111 -14.21 27.13 -30.31
N ILE A 112 -13.20 26.30 -30.62
CA ILE A 112 -11.84 26.48 -30.12
C ILE A 112 -11.05 27.28 -31.15
N GLU A 113 -10.73 28.52 -30.81
CA GLU A 113 -9.87 29.37 -31.63
C GLU A 113 -8.39 28.95 -31.49
N LYS A 114 -7.64 29.09 -32.59
CA LYS A 114 -6.18 28.87 -32.55
C LYS A 114 -5.55 29.92 -31.63
N GLY A 115 -4.96 29.48 -30.53
CA GLY A 115 -4.27 30.34 -29.57
C GLY A 115 -4.94 30.44 -28.20
N MET A 116 -6.12 29.84 -28.01
CA MET A 116 -6.73 29.76 -26.67
C MET A 116 -5.84 28.98 -25.70
N SER A 117 -5.77 29.46 -24.47
CA SER A 117 -5.14 28.75 -23.37
C SER A 117 -5.96 27.51 -22.96
N ILE A 118 -5.31 26.53 -22.31
CA ILE A 118 -5.98 25.31 -21.83
C ILE A 118 -7.11 25.64 -20.85
N SER A 119 -6.96 26.70 -20.06
CA SER A 119 -7.97 27.17 -19.12
C SER A 119 -9.22 27.67 -19.84
N GLU A 120 -9.04 28.54 -20.84
CA GLU A 120 -10.14 29.07 -21.65
C GLU A 120 -10.86 27.95 -22.41
N VAL A 121 -10.12 27.02 -23.03
CA VAL A 121 -10.71 25.85 -23.69
C VAL A 121 -11.58 25.04 -22.72
N ASN A 122 -11.12 24.84 -21.48
CA ASN A 122 -11.88 24.10 -20.47
C ASN A 122 -13.14 24.86 -20.00
N GLU A 123 -13.13 26.18 -19.99
CA GLU A 123 -14.29 27.01 -19.67
C GLU A 123 -15.32 26.96 -20.80
N THR A 124 -14.89 27.16 -22.05
CA THR A 124 -15.74 27.04 -23.24
C THR A 124 -16.42 25.67 -23.33
N ILE A 125 -15.70 24.59 -23.03
CA ILE A 125 -16.27 23.24 -23.00
C ILE A 125 -17.39 23.12 -21.95
N LYS A 126 -17.22 23.72 -20.77
CA LYS A 126 -18.24 23.68 -19.71
C LYS A 126 -19.48 24.46 -20.11
N GLU A 127 -19.32 25.63 -20.71
CA GLU A 127 -20.42 26.46 -21.20
C GLU A 127 -21.21 25.73 -22.30
N ILE A 128 -20.51 25.21 -23.31
CA ILE A 128 -21.12 24.42 -24.39
C ILE A 128 -21.89 23.23 -23.83
N PHE A 129 -21.36 22.56 -22.78
CA PHE A 129 -22.03 21.45 -22.12
C PHE A 129 -23.25 21.89 -21.28
N ALA A 130 -23.14 23.04 -20.61
CA ALA A 130 -24.23 23.61 -19.81
C ALA A 130 -25.44 23.96 -20.67
N ASP A 131 -25.24 24.38 -21.91
CA ASP A 131 -26.32 24.72 -22.85
C ASP A 131 -26.91 23.51 -23.58
N LYS A 132 -26.40 22.29 -23.36
CA LYS A 132 -26.96 21.09 -24.02
C LYS A 132 -28.29 20.65 -23.45
N THR A 133 -29.05 19.99 -24.32
CA THR A 133 -30.34 19.36 -24.01
C THR A 133 -30.19 18.32 -22.89
N LEU A 134 -31.28 18.09 -22.17
CA LEU A 134 -31.32 17.12 -21.07
C LEU A 134 -30.98 15.69 -21.54
N GLU A 135 -31.35 15.33 -22.77
CA GLU A 135 -31.04 14.03 -23.37
C GLU A 135 -29.54 13.79 -23.50
N VAL A 136 -28.79 14.76 -24.06
CA VAL A 136 -27.34 14.65 -24.20
C VAL A 136 -26.65 14.62 -22.83
N LYS A 137 -27.16 15.39 -21.86
CA LYS A 137 -26.64 15.35 -20.48
C LYS A 137 -26.89 13.99 -19.82
N ALA A 138 -28.06 13.38 -20.04
CA ALA A 138 -28.38 12.06 -19.52
C ALA A 138 -27.51 10.96 -20.16
N GLU A 139 -27.30 11.00 -21.48
CA GLU A 139 -26.41 10.08 -22.20
C GLU A 139 -24.98 10.15 -21.66
N VAL A 140 -24.43 11.37 -21.52
CA VAL A 140 -23.09 11.59 -20.97
C VAL A 140 -23.00 11.10 -19.52
N GLN A 141 -24.07 11.27 -18.72
CA GLN A 141 -24.10 10.80 -17.34
C GLN A 141 -24.06 9.27 -17.26
N ILE A 142 -24.82 8.57 -18.12
CA ILE A 142 -24.78 7.11 -18.21
C ILE A 142 -23.35 6.63 -18.51
N LEU A 143 -22.69 7.25 -19.50
CA LEU A 143 -21.31 6.91 -19.86
C LEU A 143 -20.30 7.23 -18.74
N CYS A 144 -20.52 8.30 -17.96
CA CYS A 144 -19.72 8.58 -16.77
C CYS A 144 -19.88 7.47 -15.73
N ASP A 145 -21.11 7.03 -15.49
CA ASP A 145 -21.40 6.00 -14.50
C ASP A 145 -20.86 4.63 -14.93
N GLU A 146 -20.90 4.32 -16.24
CA GLU A 146 -20.27 3.13 -16.82
C GLU A 146 -18.75 3.15 -16.69
N ASP A 147 -18.07 4.24 -17.06
CA ASP A 147 -16.61 4.40 -16.89
C ASP A 147 -16.21 4.24 -15.41
N GLN A 148 -17.02 4.74 -14.48
CA GLN A 148 -16.80 4.54 -13.04
C GLN A 148 -17.01 3.08 -12.61
N LYS A 149 -18.04 2.39 -13.12
CA LYS A 149 -18.29 0.98 -12.84
C LYS A 149 -17.15 0.10 -13.36
N GLU A 150 -16.68 0.35 -14.58
CA GLU A 150 -15.55 -0.37 -15.16
C GLU A 150 -14.27 -0.16 -14.35
N LYS A 151 -13.96 1.08 -13.97
CA LYS A 151 -12.80 1.39 -13.12
C LYS A 151 -12.87 0.70 -11.77
N LYS A 152 -14.06 0.66 -11.14
CA LYS A 152 -14.27 -0.08 -9.88
C LYS A 152 -14.06 -1.58 -10.09
N LYS A 153 -14.60 -2.15 -11.17
CA LYS A 153 -14.46 -3.57 -11.49
C LYS A 153 -12.99 -3.95 -11.71
N ARG A 154 -12.24 -3.16 -12.49
CA ARG A 154 -10.79 -3.36 -12.72
C ARG A 154 -9.99 -3.32 -11.42
N LYS A 155 -10.26 -2.34 -10.55
CA LYS A 155 -9.62 -2.25 -9.22
C LYS A 155 -9.92 -3.45 -8.34
N THR A 156 -11.15 -3.95 -8.36
CA THR A 156 -11.52 -5.13 -7.57
C THR A 156 -10.88 -6.39 -8.11
N SER A 157 -10.78 -6.56 -9.44
CA SER A 157 -10.11 -7.72 -10.04
C SER A 157 -8.60 -7.70 -9.81
N GLU A 158 -7.94 -6.54 -9.94
CA GLU A 158 -6.51 -6.37 -9.64
C GLU A 158 -6.22 -6.66 -8.15
N MET A 159 -7.05 -6.17 -7.22
CA MET A 159 -6.89 -6.50 -5.80
C MET A 159 -7.07 -8.00 -5.49
N GLN A 160 -7.85 -8.72 -6.30
CA GLN A 160 -8.06 -10.16 -6.11
C GLN A 160 -6.91 -10.99 -6.69
N SER A 161 -6.34 -10.62 -7.83
CA SER A 161 -5.19 -11.33 -8.40
C SER A 161 -3.94 -11.16 -7.53
N GLU A 162 -3.67 -9.94 -7.05
CA GLU A 162 -2.49 -9.62 -6.25
C GLU A 162 -2.49 -10.33 -4.88
N ASN A 163 -3.67 -10.57 -4.29
CA ASN A 163 -3.80 -11.34 -3.05
C ASN A 163 -3.61 -12.85 -3.27
N ALA A 164 -3.82 -13.35 -4.48
CA ALA A 164 -3.60 -14.75 -4.82
C ALA A 164 -2.13 -15.04 -5.11
N GLU A 165 -1.42 -14.10 -5.75
CA GLU A 165 -0.02 -14.27 -6.18
C GLU A 165 1.01 -13.95 -5.10
N SER A 166 0.68 -13.10 -4.11
CA SER A 166 1.61 -12.73 -3.02
C SER A 166 1.98 -13.86 -2.04
N ASN A 167 1.48 -15.08 -2.24
CA ASN A 167 1.86 -16.28 -1.48
C ASN A 167 2.95 -17.14 -2.14
N ALA A 168 3.33 -16.87 -3.40
CA ALA A 168 4.43 -17.55 -4.06
C ALA A 168 5.64 -16.60 -4.08
N GLY A 169 6.68 -16.91 -3.31
CA GLY A 169 7.89 -16.08 -3.16
C GLY A 169 8.79 -16.01 -4.40
N GLU A 170 8.23 -16.08 -5.61
CA GLU A 170 8.97 -15.85 -6.85
C GLU A 170 9.03 -14.36 -7.15
N ALA A 171 10.25 -13.88 -7.44
CA ALA A 171 10.48 -12.51 -7.87
C ALA A 171 9.73 -12.28 -9.19
N MET A 172 8.58 -11.61 -9.13
CA MET A 172 7.87 -11.21 -10.34
C MET A 172 8.74 -10.28 -11.15
N GLU A 173 8.91 -10.59 -12.43
CA GLU A 173 9.50 -9.71 -13.42
C GLU A 173 8.54 -8.53 -13.64
N ILE A 174 8.85 -7.39 -13.01
CA ILE A 174 8.04 -6.18 -13.12
C ILE A 174 8.41 -5.48 -14.43
N ASP A 175 7.40 -5.13 -15.23
CA ASP A 175 7.57 -4.37 -16.47
C ASP A 175 8.34 -3.04 -16.24
N PRO A 176 9.39 -2.74 -17.03
CA PRO A 176 10.20 -1.53 -16.87
C PRO A 176 9.42 -0.21 -16.87
N MET A 177 8.37 -0.11 -17.69
CA MET A 177 7.52 1.10 -17.72
C MET A 177 6.73 1.27 -16.42
N THR A 178 6.31 0.15 -15.83
CA THR A 178 5.68 0.12 -14.51
C THR A 178 6.66 0.52 -13.40
N LEU A 179 7.92 0.05 -13.44
CA LEU A 179 8.97 0.54 -12.52
C LEU A 179 9.18 2.04 -12.66
N HIS A 180 9.34 2.54 -13.88
CA HIS A 180 9.56 3.97 -14.14
C HIS A 180 8.41 4.82 -13.58
N SER A 181 7.17 4.41 -13.81
CA SER A 181 5.98 5.05 -13.24
C SER A 181 6.00 5.04 -11.71
N ASN A 182 6.35 3.90 -11.08
CA ASN A 182 6.45 3.81 -9.61
C ASN A 182 7.52 4.74 -9.04
N ILE A 183 8.67 4.87 -9.70
CA ILE A 183 9.75 5.81 -9.33
C ILE A 183 9.22 7.25 -9.39
N GLN A 184 8.54 7.63 -10.48
CA GLN A 184 7.95 8.97 -10.62
C GLN A 184 6.91 9.29 -9.54
N GLN A 185 6.14 8.28 -9.09
CA GLN A 185 5.13 8.46 -8.04
C GLN A 185 5.71 8.42 -6.62
N CYS A 186 6.93 7.92 -6.45
CA CYS A 186 7.59 7.81 -5.14
C CYS A 186 7.76 9.18 -4.45
N GLY A 187 8.28 10.18 -5.17
CA GLY A 187 8.49 11.53 -4.65
C GLY A 187 7.20 12.17 -4.10
N PRO A 188 6.14 12.32 -4.91
CA PRO A 188 4.85 12.86 -4.45
C PRO A 188 4.19 12.04 -3.33
N ALA A 189 4.35 10.71 -3.33
CA ALA A 189 3.83 9.86 -2.26
C ALA A 189 4.55 10.12 -0.93
N LEU A 190 5.89 10.12 -0.95
CA LEU A 190 6.72 10.41 0.23
C LEU A 190 6.47 11.83 0.74
N GLN A 191 6.36 12.82 -0.14
CA GLN A 191 6.07 14.20 0.25
C GLN A 191 4.82 14.29 1.13
N ARG A 192 3.71 13.67 0.71
CA ARG A 192 2.45 13.69 1.49
C ARG A 192 2.60 13.06 2.87
N VAL A 193 3.35 11.96 2.96
CA VAL A 193 3.59 11.25 4.22
C VAL A 193 4.47 12.10 5.14
N LEU A 194 5.56 12.63 4.62
CA LEU A 194 6.50 13.47 5.38
C LEU A 194 5.86 14.80 5.81
N GLU A 195 5.03 15.44 4.97
CA GLU A 195 4.26 16.64 5.34
C GLU A 195 3.25 16.35 6.46
N HIS A 196 2.66 15.15 6.47
CA HIS A 196 1.80 14.73 7.57
C HIS A 196 2.61 14.59 8.87
N PHE A 197 3.75 13.91 8.83
CA PHE A 197 4.63 13.78 9.99
C PHE A 197 5.14 15.13 10.48
N SER A 198 5.63 15.98 9.58
CA SER A 198 6.16 17.30 9.89
C SER A 198 5.13 18.15 10.65
N ARG A 199 3.86 18.15 10.21
CA ARG A 199 2.78 18.85 10.92
C ARG A 199 2.47 18.28 12.31
N LYS A 200 2.69 16.99 12.51
CA LYS A 200 2.34 16.30 13.77
C LYS A 200 3.48 16.30 14.78
N THR A 201 4.72 16.31 14.32
CA THR A 201 5.92 16.20 15.18
C THR A 201 6.76 17.47 15.19
N CYS A 202 6.44 18.46 14.34
CA CYS A 202 7.27 19.64 14.07
C CYS A 202 8.67 19.28 13.56
N TRP A 203 8.85 18.10 12.99
CA TRP A 203 10.12 17.69 12.39
C TRP A 203 10.24 18.21 10.96
N SER A 204 11.48 18.42 10.53
CA SER A 204 11.82 18.65 9.13
C SER A 204 12.55 17.42 8.58
N PHE A 205 12.30 17.09 7.32
CA PHE A 205 12.82 15.91 6.65
C PHE A 205 13.53 16.33 5.37
N SER A 206 14.63 15.65 5.05
CA SER A 206 15.29 15.71 3.75
C SER A 206 15.54 14.28 3.30
N VAL A 207 15.15 13.96 2.08
CA VAL A 207 15.28 12.62 1.49
C VAL A 207 16.02 12.74 0.17
N LEU A 208 17.07 11.95 0.01
CA LEU A 208 17.77 11.74 -1.26
C LEU A 208 17.34 10.37 -1.79
N MET A 209 17.02 10.31 -3.07
CA MET A 209 16.64 9.06 -3.74
C MET A 209 17.21 9.04 -5.16
N GLY A 210 17.62 7.88 -5.62
CA GLY A 210 18.17 7.68 -6.96
C GLY A 210 18.48 6.21 -7.22
N GLY A 211 18.71 5.89 -8.49
CA GLY A 211 19.02 4.54 -8.97
C GLY A 211 19.22 4.52 -10.48
N LEU A 212 19.31 3.33 -11.08
CA LEU A 212 19.36 3.16 -12.53
C LEU A 212 18.01 3.49 -13.18
N ASP A 213 18.04 3.99 -14.43
CA ASP A 213 16.81 4.12 -15.21
C ASP A 213 16.33 2.75 -15.69
N PRO A 214 15.14 2.30 -15.29
CA PRO A 214 14.60 1.04 -15.80
C PRO A 214 14.33 1.09 -17.32
N VAL A 215 14.13 2.28 -17.91
CA VAL A 215 13.81 2.42 -19.35
C VAL A 215 15.05 2.35 -20.23
N ASP A 216 16.18 2.83 -19.73
CA ASP A 216 17.46 2.84 -20.44
C ASP A 216 18.58 2.36 -19.50
N PRO A 217 18.71 1.03 -19.32
CA PRO A 217 19.72 0.47 -18.42
C PRO A 217 21.15 0.60 -18.95
N GLU A 218 21.34 0.82 -20.26
CA GLU A 218 22.66 0.95 -20.89
C GLU A 218 23.17 2.40 -20.86
N ALA A 219 22.27 3.38 -20.92
CA ALA A 219 22.61 4.73 -20.53
C ALA A 219 23.01 4.68 -19.05
N SER A 220 24.32 4.78 -18.77
CA SER A 220 24.87 4.90 -17.40
C SER A 220 24.43 6.20 -16.69
N HIS A 221 23.32 6.79 -17.13
CA HIS A 221 22.63 7.90 -16.52
C HIS A 221 21.90 7.37 -15.29
N LEU A 222 22.51 7.59 -14.13
CA LEU A 222 21.81 7.47 -12.87
C LEU A 222 20.59 8.41 -12.91
N LEU A 223 19.39 7.83 -12.85
CA LEU A 223 18.19 8.60 -12.55
C LEU A 223 18.27 9.03 -11.10
N MET A 224 18.74 10.25 -10.87
CA MET A 224 18.32 10.99 -9.68
C MET A 224 16.88 11.46 -9.89
N GLY A 225 15.94 10.53 -9.87
CA GLY A 225 14.52 10.83 -10.00
C GLY A 225 14.13 11.84 -8.93
N ASN A 226 13.81 13.08 -9.32
CA ASN A 226 13.51 14.19 -8.40
C ASN A 226 14.50 14.25 -7.22
N GLY A 227 15.80 14.33 -7.52
CA GLY A 227 16.97 13.97 -6.68
C GLY A 227 17.08 14.50 -5.25
N SER A 228 16.13 15.28 -4.76
CA SER A 228 15.96 15.54 -3.34
C SER A 228 14.51 15.94 -3.03
N LEU A 229 14.02 15.52 -1.87
CA LEU A 229 12.72 15.92 -1.33
C LEU A 229 12.94 16.55 0.05
N HIS A 230 12.54 17.80 0.19
CA HIS A 230 12.64 18.54 1.45
C HIS A 230 11.25 18.87 1.98
N VAL A 231 11.00 18.54 3.25
CA VAL A 231 9.76 18.87 3.96
C VAL A 231 10.10 19.60 5.23
N GLY A 232 9.53 20.80 5.38
CA GLY A 232 9.87 21.73 6.45
C GLY A 232 10.53 22.97 5.86
N LYS A 233 10.32 24.11 6.51
CA LYS A 233 10.84 25.40 6.08
C LYS A 233 11.41 26.13 7.29
N THR A 234 12.46 26.91 7.07
CA THR A 234 12.98 27.89 8.02
C THR A 234 11.92 28.96 8.32
N ARG A 235 12.19 29.85 9.29
CA ARG A 235 11.30 30.98 9.60
C ARG A 235 11.08 31.90 8.40
N ASP A 236 12.08 31.98 7.52
CA ASP A 236 12.04 32.79 6.31
C ASP A 236 11.41 32.05 5.12
N GLY A 237 10.94 30.82 5.33
CA GLY A 237 10.22 30.04 4.31
C GLY A 237 11.11 29.20 3.40
N HIS A 238 12.42 29.18 3.64
CA HIS A 238 13.39 28.42 2.84
C HIS A 238 13.50 26.96 3.28
N ASP A 239 13.65 26.04 2.34
CA ASP A 239 13.94 24.63 2.64
C ASP A 239 15.45 24.38 2.83
N PHE A 240 15.85 23.11 2.98
CA PHE A 240 17.24 22.76 3.26
C PHE A 240 18.18 23.01 2.06
N SER A 241 17.73 22.72 0.83
CA SER A 241 18.57 22.94 -0.35
C SER A 241 18.75 24.43 -0.65
N GLU A 242 17.74 25.26 -0.36
CA GLU A 242 17.84 26.71 -0.48
C GLU A 242 18.79 27.34 0.57
N VAL A 243 18.81 26.79 1.79
CA VAL A 243 19.65 27.30 2.90
C VAL A 243 21.08 26.81 2.81
N TYR A 244 21.34 25.70 2.13
CA TYR A 244 22.67 25.11 1.98
C TYR A 244 23.23 25.37 0.56
N PRO A 245 24.06 26.41 0.35
CA PRO A 245 24.37 26.94 -0.99
C PRO A 245 25.06 25.96 -1.94
N ASN A 246 25.67 24.90 -1.40
CA ASN A 246 26.38 23.88 -2.17
C ASN A 246 25.68 22.52 -2.10
N PHE A 247 24.35 22.49 -1.91
CA PHE A 247 23.61 21.25 -1.76
C PHE A 247 23.81 20.32 -2.96
N ASP A 248 23.65 20.85 -4.16
CA ASP A 248 23.82 20.05 -5.37
C ASP A 248 25.28 19.55 -5.53
N ALA A 249 26.26 20.42 -5.34
CA ALA A 249 27.67 20.08 -5.55
C ALA A 249 28.29 19.20 -4.45
N GLN A 250 27.76 19.21 -3.22
CA GLN A 250 28.37 18.47 -2.11
C GLN A 250 27.52 17.30 -1.62
N VAL A 251 26.20 17.47 -1.60
CA VAL A 251 25.30 16.45 -1.05
C VAL A 251 24.79 15.56 -2.17
N VAL A 252 24.26 16.17 -3.23
CA VAL A 252 23.69 15.42 -4.37
C VAL A 252 24.80 14.71 -5.14
N GLU A 253 25.93 15.37 -5.42
CA GLU A 253 27.08 14.75 -6.09
C GLU A 253 27.66 13.58 -5.27
N ALA A 254 27.88 13.75 -3.96
CA ALA A 254 28.38 12.67 -3.10
C ALA A 254 27.41 11.47 -3.05
N TYR A 255 26.10 11.74 -3.09
CA TYR A 255 25.09 10.67 -3.19
C TYR A 255 25.11 10.00 -4.57
N GLY A 256 25.32 10.76 -5.65
CA GLY A 256 25.54 10.22 -6.99
C GLY A 256 26.75 9.30 -7.08
N GLU A 257 27.89 9.69 -6.49
CA GLU A 257 29.08 8.83 -6.38
C GLU A 257 28.83 7.56 -5.55
N PHE A 258 28.01 7.66 -4.51
CA PHE A 258 27.59 6.48 -3.75
C PHE A 258 26.78 5.53 -4.64
N LEU A 259 25.78 6.05 -5.35
CA LEU A 259 24.94 5.27 -6.26
C LEU A 259 25.73 4.61 -7.39
N SER A 260 26.72 5.31 -7.96
CA SER A 260 27.57 4.74 -9.01
C SER A 260 28.40 3.56 -8.52
N ARG A 261 28.66 3.44 -7.21
CA ARG A 261 29.39 2.30 -6.64
C ARG A 261 28.46 1.15 -6.24
N THR A 262 27.21 1.44 -5.91
CA THR A 262 26.24 0.42 -5.46
C THR A 262 25.42 -0.17 -6.59
N CYS A 263 25.24 0.55 -7.70
CA CYS A 263 24.43 0.11 -8.83
C CYS A 263 25.23 -0.54 -9.96
N SER A 264 26.56 -0.59 -9.86
CA SER A 264 27.43 -1.30 -10.79
C SER A 264 27.67 -2.74 -10.30
N GLU A 265 26.71 -3.63 -10.55
CA GLU A 265 26.90 -5.08 -10.46
C GLU A 265 26.96 -5.70 -11.87
#